data_AF-A0A183DKB6-F1
#
_entry.id   AF-A0A183DKB6-F1
#
_cell.length_a   1.000
_cell.length_b   1.000
_cell.length_c   1.000
_cell.angle_alpha   90.00
_cell.angle_beta   90.00
_cell.angle_gamma   90.00
#
_symmetry.space_group_name_H-M   'P 1'
#
loop_
_entity.id
_entity.type
_entity.pdbx_description
1 polymer ?
#
loop_
_entity_poly.entity_id
_entity_poly.type
_entity_poly.pdbx_seq_one_letter_code
_entity_poly.pdbx_strand_id
1 'polypeptide(L)' 'MYIKKVAKILKEQYDNDIPVTVEELCALPGVGEKMAYLAMHNAWDQLEGLGVDTHVHRITNRLGWVGTLFRFCIFFMP' A
#
# COMPACT_ATOMS: atom_id res chain seq x y z
N MET A 1 4.87 -4.29 18.28
CA MET A 1 4.62 -2.94 17.75
C MET A 1 5.37 -2.78 16.43
N TYR A 2 4.66 -2.63 15.31
CA TYR A 2 5.26 -2.62 13.96
C TYR A 2 6.17 -1.41 13.72
N ILE A 3 5.74 -0.21 14.13
CA ILE A 3 6.48 1.06 13.95
C ILE A 3 7.92 0.99 14.52
N LYS A 4 8.10 0.48 15.74
CA LYS A 4 9.45 0.34 16.35
C LYS A 4 10.35 -0.62 15.58
N LYS A 5 9.77 -1.67 14.98
CA LYS A 5 10.53 -2.64 14.16
C LYS A 5 10.96 -2.01 12.84
N VAL A 6 10.04 -1.31 12.17
CA VAL A 6 10.34 -0.57 10.93
C VAL A 6 11.45 0.44 11.17
N ALA A 7 11.35 1.30 12.20
CA ALA A 7 12.39 2.29 12.51
C ALA A 7 13.78 1.67 12.72
N LYS A 8 13.85 0.48 13.35
CA LYS A 8 15.11 -0.26 13.51
C LYS A 8 15.66 -0.75 12.17
N ILE A 9 14.81 -1.30 11.31
CA ILE A 9 15.18 -1.77 9.96
C ILE A 9 15.70 -0.62 9.11
N LEU A 10 15.01 0.53 9.11
CA LEU A 10 15.43 1.71 8.33
C LEU A 10 16.83 2.20 8.77
N LYS A 11 17.09 2.20 10.08
CA LYS A 11 18.40 2.56 10.63
C LYS A 11 19.50 1.56 10.25
N GLU A 12 19.19 0.27 10.21
CA GLU A 12 20.19 -0.79 9.97
C GLU A 12 20.47 -1.05 8.49
N GLN A 13 19.48 -0.86 7.61
CA GLN A 13 19.53 -1.33 6.22
C GLN A 13 19.34 -0.22 5.18
N TYR A 14 18.73 0.90 5.54
CA TYR A 14 18.35 1.98 4.61
C TYR A 14 18.97 3.33 4.99
N ASP A 15 20.06 3.33 5.77
CA ASP A 15 20.79 4.54 6.20
C ASP A 15 19.90 5.63 6.84
N ASN A 16 18.90 5.21 7.62
CA ASN A 16 17.88 6.07 8.23
C ASN A 16 16.92 6.75 7.22
N ASP A 17 16.92 6.34 5.97
CA ASP A 17 15.99 6.79 4.94
C ASP A 17 14.90 5.73 4.67
N ILE A 18 13.87 6.14 3.95
CA ILE A 18 12.75 5.28 3.56
C ILE A 18 12.99 4.77 2.12
N PRO A 19 12.84 3.46 1.87
CA PRO A 19 12.98 2.93 0.51
C PRO A 19 11.97 3.55 -0.46
N VAL A 20 12.40 3.71 -1.71
CA VAL A 20 11.68 4.41 -2.79
C VAL A 20 11.15 3.44 -3.84
N THR A 21 10.84 2.20 -3.45
CA THR A 21 10.24 1.19 -4.32
C THR A 21 9.09 0.49 -3.60
N VAL A 22 8.06 0.08 -4.36
CA VAL A 22 6.89 -0.61 -3.79
C VAL A 22 7.29 -1.93 -3.14
N GLU A 23 8.18 -2.70 -3.77
CA GLU A 23 8.63 -4.00 -3.27
C GLU A 23 9.34 -3.88 -1.91
N GLU A 24 10.23 -2.91 -1.76
CA GLU A 24 10.94 -2.69 -0.51
C GLU A 24 10.02 -2.13 0.59
N LEU A 25 9.09 -1.26 0.22
CA LEU A 25 8.06 -0.78 1.16
C LEU A 25 7.18 -1.94 1.64
N CYS A 26 6.75 -2.84 0.75
CA CYS A 26 5.98 -4.04 1.10
C CYS A 26 6.79 -5.04 1.93
N ALA A 27 8.13 -5.03 1.85
CA ALA A 27 8.98 -5.83 2.73
C ALA A 27 8.98 -5.33 4.19
N LEU A 28 8.57 -4.07 4.44
CA LEU A 28 8.49 -3.52 5.78
C LEU A 28 7.31 -4.15 6.55
N PRO A 29 7.54 -4.57 7.81
CA PRO A 29 6.52 -5.29 8.57
C PRO A 29 5.33 -4.38 8.90
N GLY A 30 4.15 -4.73 8.36
CA GLY A 30 2.89 -3.99 8.55
C GLY A 30 2.54 -3.05 7.40
N VAL A 31 3.36 -3.01 6.36
CA VAL A 31 3.04 -2.34 5.09
C VAL A 31 2.57 -3.41 4.10
N GLY A 32 1.47 -3.14 3.40
CA GLY A 32 1.01 -3.95 2.28
C GLY A 32 0.85 -3.09 1.03
N GLU A 33 0.51 -3.69 -0.10
CA GLU A 33 0.48 -3.06 -1.43
C GLU A 33 -0.26 -1.72 -1.45
N LYS A 34 -1.47 -1.66 -0.87
CA LYS A 34 -2.24 -0.42 -0.76
C LYS A 34 -1.45 0.71 -0.09
N MET A 35 -0.78 0.39 1.01
CA MET A 35 -0.02 1.38 1.79
C MET A 35 1.25 1.79 1.05
N ALA A 36 1.91 0.87 0.36
CA ALA A 36 3.08 1.16 -0.47
C ALA A 36 2.72 2.10 -1.63
N TYR A 37 1.66 1.81 -2.40
CA TYR A 37 1.22 2.68 -3.49
C TYR A 37 0.86 4.10 -3.02
N LEU A 38 0.17 4.22 -1.88
CA LEU A 38 -0.14 5.53 -1.31
C LEU A 38 1.12 6.28 -0.83
N ALA A 39 2.10 5.58 -0.27
CA ALA A 39 3.35 6.21 0.15
C ALA A 39 4.15 6.71 -1.07
N MET A 40 4.29 5.89 -2.11
CA MET A 40 4.96 6.25 -3.36
C MET A 40 4.36 7.50 -3.99
N HIS A 41 3.04 7.56 -4.09
CA HIS A 41 2.37 8.72 -4.66
C HIS A 41 2.50 9.98 -3.79
N ASN A 42 2.30 9.89 -2.47
CA ASN A 42 2.27 11.08 -1.62
C ASN A 42 3.67 11.63 -1.26
N ALA A 43 4.68 10.77 -1.14
CA ALA A 43 6.02 11.18 -0.73
C ALA A 43 6.98 11.41 -1.91
N TRP A 44 6.82 10.66 -3.01
CA TRP A 44 7.72 10.73 -4.17
C TRP A 44 7.03 11.12 -5.48
N ASP A 45 5.73 11.43 -5.46
CA ASP A 45 4.93 11.76 -6.65
C ASP A 45 5.00 10.68 -7.76
N GLN A 46 5.25 9.43 -7.35
CA GLN A 46 5.36 8.29 -8.24
C GLN A 46 4.06 7.48 -8.24
N LEU A 47 3.43 7.41 -9.41
CA LEU A 47 2.19 6.64 -9.60
C LEU A 47 2.52 5.20 -9.99
N GLU A 48 2.73 4.35 -8.99
CA GLU A 48 3.02 2.91 -9.21
C GLU A 48 1.79 2.01 -9.11
N GLY A 49 0.68 2.50 -8.56
CA GLY A 49 -0.54 1.73 -8.43
C GLY A 49 -1.68 2.47 -7.74
N LEU A 50 -2.83 1.80 -7.63
CA LEU A 50 -4.02 2.35 -6.98
C LEU A 50 -4.19 1.75 -5.58
N GLY A 51 -4.14 2.60 -4.55
CA GLY A 51 -4.42 2.22 -3.18
C GLY A 51 -5.92 2.01 -2.91
N VAL A 52 -6.49 0.91 -3.38
CA VAL A 52 -7.92 0.61 -3.22
C VAL A 52 -8.24 0.28 -1.76
N ASP A 53 -9.22 0.98 -1.19
CA ASP A 53 -9.73 0.69 0.15
C ASP A 53 -11.21 0.29 0.13
N THR A 54 -11.78 0.07 1.32
CA THR A 54 -13.18 -0.33 1.44
C THR A 54 -14.16 0.73 0.96
N HIS A 55 -13.77 2.00 0.95
CA HIS A 55 -14.61 3.09 0.44
C HIS A 55 -14.63 3.08 -1.07
N VAL A 56 -13.46 2.98 -1.72
CA VAL A 56 -13.36 2.83 -3.17
C VAL A 56 -14.17 1.62 -3.62
N HIS A 57 -13.95 0.45 -3.01
CA HIS A 57 -14.71 -0.76 -3.33
C HIS A 57 -16.23 -0.58 -3.16
N ARG A 58 -16.69 0.05 -2.07
CA ARG A 58 -18.12 0.26 -1.84
C ARG A 58 -18.73 1.24 -2.85
N ILE A 59 -18.01 2.31 -3.22
CA ILE A 59 -18.50 3.30 -4.17
C ILE A 59 -18.55 2.71 -5.57
N THR A 60 -17.52 2.00 -6.01
CA THR A 60 -17.48 1.40 -7.35
C THR A 60 -18.58 0.35 -7.54
N ASN A 61 -18.90 -0.45 -6.51
CA ASN A 61 -20.05 -1.36 -6.55
C ASN A 61 -21.40 -0.62 -6.57
N ARG A 62 -21.54 0.51 -5.85
CA ARG A 62 -22.77 1.33 -5.89
C ARG A 62 -22.99 2.02 -7.23
N LEU A 63 -21.92 2.44 -7.89
CA LEU A 63 -21.96 3.04 -9.22
C LEU A 63 -22.15 2.01 -10.34
N GLY A 64 -22.16 0.71 -10.01
CA GLY A 64 -22.29 -0.36 -10.99
C GLY A 64 -21.05 -0.57 -11.86
N TRP A 65 -19.90 -0.01 -11.47
CA TRP A 65 -18.63 -0.15 -12.20
C TRP A 65 -17.98 -1.51 -11.97
N VAL A 66 -18.24 -2.12 -10.81
CA VAL A 66 -17.70 -3.42 -10.41
C VAL A 66 -18.84 -4.22 -9.79
N GLY A 67 -18.94 -5.51 -10.11
CA GLY A 67 -19.96 -6.42 -9.59
C GLY A 67 -19.34 -7.49 -8.70
N THR A 68 -19.11 -7.17 -7.43
CA THR A 68 -18.38 -8.06 -6.50
C THR A 68 -19.13 -8.26 -5.19
N LEU A 69 -19.23 -9.52 -4.74
CA LEU A 69 -19.61 -9.85 -3.36
C LEU A 69 -18.41 -9.54 -2.45
N PHE A 70 -18.67 -9.08 -1.21
CA PHE A 70 -17.74 -8.52 -0.20
C PHE A 70 -16.44 -9.30 0.14
N ARG A 71 -16.09 -10.34 -0.60
CA ARG A 71 -14.88 -11.13 -0.44
C ARG A 71 -13.79 -10.61 -1.41
N PHE A 72 -12.77 -9.97 -0.84
CA PHE A 72 -11.40 -10.05 -1.36
C PHE A 72 -10.98 -9.24 -2.61
N CYS A 73 -11.63 -8.12 -2.96
CA CYS A 73 -11.17 -7.32 -4.11
C CYS A 73 -10.07 -6.28 -3.79
N ILE A 74 -9.33 -6.42 -2.69
CA ILE A 74 -8.22 -5.50 -2.33
C ILE A 74 -6.84 -6.12 -2.59
N PHE A 75 -6.77 -7.42 -2.90
CA PHE A 75 -5.51 -8.18 -2.97
C PHE A 75 -5.18 -8.74 -4.37
N PHE A 76 -5.98 -8.45 -5.39
CA PHE A 76 -5.79 -8.99 -6.72
C PHE A 76 -6.22 -7.98 -7.79
N MET A 77 -5.33 -7.06 -8.11
CA MET A 77 -5.08 -6.72 -9.51
C MET A 77 -3.59 -6.99 -9.73
N PRO A 78 -3.20 -7.91 -10.62
CA PRO A 78 -1.82 -7.97 -11.11
C PRO A 78 -1.45 -6.69 -11.86
#